data_AF-A0A2P5GRE0-F1
#
_entry.id   AF-A0A2P5GRE0-F1
#
_cell.length_a   1.000
_cell.length_b   1.000
_cell.length_c   1.000
_cell.angle_alpha   90.00
_cell.angle_beta   90.00
_cell.angle_gamma   90.00
#
_symmetry.space_group_name_H-M   'P 1'
#
loop_
_entity.id
_entity.type
_entity.pdbx_description
1 polymer ?
#
loop_
_entity_poly.entity_id
_entity_poly.type
_entity_poly.pdbx_seq_one_letter_code
_entity_poly.pdbx_strand_id
1 'polypeptide(L)'
;MVHETYELTFFPGGQKMYAQISESKFEQNLSNVVEKSALWFKENQHTRLSLRLVMYFNESQSGTLKRHYACILDESMECLISVLPLLANRLATRVSEVVEVPQLKIRPILSMIVYWLIQAHTGNTNELPNRDEMLDILSGILTNQFMSFRGA
;
A
#
# COMPACT_ATOMS: atom_id res chain seq x y z
N MET A 1 35.98 11.02 38.92
CA MET A 1 34.97 10.27 38.13
C MET A 1 33.62 10.62 38.73
N VAL A 2 32.92 11.59 38.14
CA VAL A 2 31.62 12.06 38.60
C VAL A 2 30.58 11.38 37.72
N HIS A 3 29.75 10.52 38.31
CA HIS A 3 28.56 9.99 37.66
C HIS A 3 27.48 11.07 37.69
N GLU A 4 27.29 11.78 36.57
CA GLU A 4 26.06 12.55 36.33
C GLU A 4 25.00 11.61 35.78
N THR A 5 24.09 11.18 36.65
CA THR A 5 22.80 10.60 36.28
C THR A 5 21.92 11.72 35.76
N TYR A 6 21.72 11.78 34.44
CA TYR A 6 20.72 12.66 33.83
C TYR A 6 19.32 12.09 34.15
N GLU A 7 18.64 12.68 35.12
CA GLU A 7 17.21 12.50 35.27
C GLU A 7 16.51 13.13 34.06
N LEU A 8 16.03 12.28 33.16
CA LEU A 8 15.13 12.64 32.08
C LEU A 8 13.83 13.16 32.69
N THR A 9 13.71 14.48 32.79
CA THR A 9 12.47 15.17 33.14
C THR A 9 11.44 14.90 32.04
N PHE A 10 10.44 14.08 32.40
CA PHE A 10 9.34 13.70 31.54
C PHE A 10 8.43 14.91 31.31
N PHE A 11 8.53 15.56 30.15
CA PHE A 11 7.65 16.66 29.74
C PHE A 11 6.42 16.10 28.99
N PRO A 12 5.22 16.08 29.60
CA PRO A 12 4.01 15.56 28.96
C PRO A 12 3.52 16.39 27.75
N GLY A 13 4.06 17.60 27.55
CA GLY A 13 3.79 18.45 26.38
C GLY A 13 4.56 18.02 25.12
N GLY A 14 5.73 17.40 25.27
CA GLY A 14 6.55 16.96 24.14
C GLY A 14 5.88 15.82 23.37
N GLN A 15 5.36 14.82 24.07
CA GLN A 15 4.71 13.65 23.45
C GLN A 15 3.50 14.02 22.58
N LYS A 16 2.69 15.01 23.00
CA LYS A 16 1.55 15.48 22.19
C LYS A 16 2.00 16.19 20.91
N MET A 17 3.04 17.01 20.97
CA MET A 17 3.56 17.72 19.81
C MET A 17 4.25 16.76 18.82
N TYR A 18 5.04 15.80 19.32
CA TYR A 18 5.65 14.76 18.47
C TYR A 18 4.60 13.83 17.84
N ALA A 19 3.55 13.44 18.57
CA ALA A 19 2.45 12.65 18.02
C ALA A 19 1.71 13.39 16.91
N GLN A 20 1.39 14.68 17.09
CA GLN A 20 0.71 15.49 16.08
C GLN A 20 1.57 15.70 14.81
N ILE A 21 2.88 15.93 14.97
CA ILE A 21 3.80 16.05 13.84
C ILE A 21 3.92 14.71 13.10
N SER A 22 3.93 13.58 13.83
CA SER A 22 3.98 12.24 13.28
C SER A 22 2.71 11.89 12.49
N GLU A 23 1.52 12.21 13.03
CA GLU A 23 0.24 12.00 12.35
C GLU A 23 0.12 12.86 11.07
N SER A 24 0.52 14.13 11.14
CA SER A 24 0.50 15.04 9.98
C SER A 24 1.42 14.55 8.85
N LYS A 25 2.62 14.06 9.20
CA LYS A 25 3.57 13.51 8.24
C LYS A 25 3.08 12.21 7.61
N PHE A 26 2.47 11.33 8.41
CA PHE A 26 1.87 10.10 7.91
C PHE A 26 0.73 10.39 6.91
N GLU A 27 -0.19 11.30 7.24
CA GLU A 27 -1.27 11.70 6.35
C GLU A 27 -0.77 12.35 5.06
N GLN A 28 0.32 13.13 5.13
CA GLN A 28 0.98 13.68 3.94
C GLN A 28 1.58 12.57 3.06
N ASN A 29 2.30 11.62 3.67
CA ASN A 29 2.85 10.47 2.95
C ASN A 29 1.74 9.63 2.30
N LEU A 30 0.62 9.46 2.99
CA LEU A 30 -0.52 8.69 2.52
C LEU A 30 -1.15 9.37 1.32
N SER A 31 -1.38 10.68 1.42
CA SER A 31 -1.89 11.51 0.33
C SER A 31 -0.96 11.46 -0.88
N ASN A 32 0.36 11.52 -0.67
CA ASN A 32 1.36 11.44 -1.73
C ASN A 32 1.30 10.08 -2.45
N VAL A 33 1.28 8.96 -1.71
CA VAL A 33 1.15 7.62 -2.31
C VAL A 33 -0.10 7.56 -3.18
N VAL A 34 -1.24 8.03 -2.64
CA VAL A 34 -2.53 7.95 -3.33
C VAL A 34 -2.54 8.76 -4.63
N GLU A 35 -2.09 10.02 -4.59
CA GLU A 35 -2.07 10.89 -5.78
C GLU A 35 -1.06 10.41 -6.83
N LYS A 36 0.13 9.98 -6.41
CA LYS A 36 1.15 9.44 -7.33
C LYS A 36 0.68 8.14 -7.99
N SER A 37 -0.02 7.29 -7.23
CA SER A 37 -0.60 6.06 -7.75
C SER A 37 -1.69 6.35 -8.78
N ALA A 38 -2.61 7.26 -8.47
CA ALA A 38 -3.66 7.68 -9.40
C ALA A 38 -3.06 8.28 -10.69
N LEU A 39 -2.04 9.14 -10.58
CA LEU A 39 -1.33 9.68 -11.73
C LEU A 39 -0.68 8.57 -12.58
N TRP A 40 0.01 7.62 -11.94
CA TRP A 40 0.64 6.51 -12.64
C TRP A 40 -0.40 5.65 -13.39
N PHE A 41 -1.56 5.37 -12.78
CA PHE A 41 -2.66 4.65 -13.43
C PHE A 41 -3.20 5.38 -14.66
N LYS A 42 -3.23 6.72 -14.61
CA LYS A 42 -3.66 7.59 -15.71
C LYS A 42 -2.66 7.60 -16.86
N GLU A 43 -1.37 7.72 -16.56
CA GLU A 43 -0.30 7.72 -17.56
C GLU A 43 -0.21 6.36 -18.28
N ASN A 44 -0.51 5.28 -17.58
CA ASN A 44 -0.48 3.91 -18.12
C ASN A 44 -1.84 3.46 -18.69
N GLN A 45 -2.73 4.40 -19.04
CA GLN A 45 -4.10 4.10 -19.46
C GLN A 45 -4.26 3.25 -20.74
N HIS A 46 -3.21 3.16 -21.53
CA HIS A 46 -3.17 2.39 -22.77
C HIS A 46 -3.05 0.87 -22.55
N THR A 47 -2.66 0.43 -21.34
CA THR A 47 -2.47 -0.99 -21.03
C THR A 47 -3.73 -1.61 -20.45
N ARG A 48 -4.05 -2.88 -20.80
CA ARG A 48 -5.16 -3.64 -20.20
C ARG A 48 -5.07 -3.62 -18.68
N LEU A 49 -6.20 -3.39 -18.00
CA LEU A 49 -6.23 -3.17 -16.54
C LEU A 49 -5.52 -4.27 -15.72
N SER A 50 -5.74 -5.56 -16.01
CA SER A 50 -5.07 -6.64 -15.28
C SER A 50 -3.56 -6.59 -15.40
N LEU A 51 -3.04 -6.32 -16.60
CA LEU A 51 -1.60 -6.15 -16.82
C LEU A 51 -1.09 -4.87 -16.15
N ARG A 52 -1.87 -3.79 -16.22
CA ARG A 52 -1.55 -2.52 -15.57
C ARG A 52 -1.44 -2.66 -14.06
N LEU A 53 -2.28 -3.46 -13.42
CA LEU A 53 -2.23 -3.76 -11.98
C LEU A 53 -0.96 -4.54 -11.59
N VAL A 54 -0.51 -5.47 -12.44
CA VAL A 54 0.77 -6.16 -12.23
C VAL A 54 1.96 -5.21 -12.41
N MET A 55 1.93 -4.39 -13.45
CA MET A 55 2.94 -3.35 -13.66
C MET A 55 2.97 -2.36 -12.49
N TYR A 56 1.82 -2.01 -11.93
CA TYR A 56 1.70 -1.15 -10.77
C TYR A 56 2.36 -1.75 -9.52
N PHE A 57 2.19 -3.05 -9.29
CA PHE A 57 2.90 -3.75 -8.21
C PHE A 57 4.42 -3.62 -8.40
N ASN A 58 4.93 -3.91 -9.60
CA ASN A 58 6.37 -3.81 -9.89
C ASN A 58 6.91 -2.38 -9.72
N GLU A 59 6.15 -1.38 -10.18
CA GLU A 59 6.46 0.04 -9.99
C GLU A 59 6.50 0.41 -8.50
N SER A 60 5.55 -0.09 -7.72
CA SER A 60 5.45 0.14 -6.28
C SER A 60 6.53 -0.59 -5.48
N GLN A 61 7.09 -1.67 -6.01
CA GLN A 61 8.15 -2.45 -5.36
C GLN A 61 9.56 -1.95 -5.71
N SER A 62 9.77 -1.53 -6.97
CA SER A 62 11.12 -1.30 -7.52
C SER A 62 11.27 0.00 -8.31
N GLY A 63 10.16 0.63 -8.69
CA GLY A 63 10.14 1.86 -9.48
C GLY A 63 10.11 3.13 -8.62
N THR A 64 9.56 4.18 -9.20
CA THR A 64 9.47 5.52 -8.60
C THR A 64 8.53 5.57 -7.40
N LEU A 65 7.51 4.70 -7.37
CA LEU A 65 6.56 4.61 -6.26
C LEU A 65 7.14 3.94 -5.01
N LYS A 66 8.22 3.17 -5.14
CA LYS A 66 8.86 2.42 -4.04
C LYS A 66 9.12 3.28 -2.82
N ARG A 67 9.73 4.46 -3.01
CA ARG A 67 10.07 5.34 -1.90
C ARG A 67 8.84 5.81 -1.13
N HIS A 68 7.75 6.09 -1.83
CA HIS A 68 6.50 6.55 -1.21
C HIS A 68 5.85 5.44 -0.37
N TYR A 69 5.84 4.22 -0.90
CA TYR A 69 5.37 3.05 -0.17
C TYR A 69 6.26 2.73 1.04
N ALA A 70 7.59 2.73 0.88
CA ALA A 70 8.52 2.50 1.99
C ALA A 70 8.30 3.47 3.15
N CYS A 71 8.14 4.78 2.87
CA CYS A 71 7.85 5.77 3.92
C CYS A 71 6.59 5.43 4.73
N ILE A 72 5.51 4.99 4.07
CA ILE A 72 4.28 4.60 4.77
C ILE A 72 4.47 3.30 5.56
N LEU A 73 5.14 2.32 4.97
CA LEU A 73 5.33 1.01 5.59
C LEU A 73 6.28 1.08 6.80
N ASP A 74 7.35 1.87 6.73
CA ASP A 74 8.28 2.09 7.83
C ASP A 74 7.62 2.85 9.00
N GLU A 75 6.83 3.90 8.70
CA GLU A 75 6.08 4.66 9.71
C GLU A 75 4.94 3.85 10.35
N SER A 76 4.59 2.70 9.78
CA SER A 76 3.49 1.85 10.22
C SER A 76 3.87 0.48 10.74
N MET A 77 5.17 0.18 10.92
CA MET A 77 5.68 -1.12 11.37
C MET A 77 5.00 -1.66 12.64
N GLU A 78 4.58 -0.80 13.57
CA GLU A 78 3.87 -1.22 14.80
C GLU A 78 2.37 -1.51 14.57
N CYS A 79 1.78 -1.03 13.47
CA CYS A 79 0.35 -1.03 13.19
C CYS A 79 0.00 -1.43 11.73
N LEU A 80 0.83 -2.26 11.08
CA LEU A 80 0.66 -2.66 9.67
C LEU A 80 -0.75 -3.21 9.37
N ILE A 81 -1.37 -3.87 10.34
CA ILE A 81 -2.75 -4.39 10.27
C ILE A 81 -3.77 -3.26 10.05
N SER A 82 -3.55 -2.08 10.63
CA SER A 82 -4.42 -0.91 10.52
C SER A 82 -4.16 -0.08 9.25
N VAL A 83 -2.94 -0.14 8.70
CA VAL A 83 -2.56 0.62 7.51
C VAL A 83 -3.09 0.02 6.22
N LEU A 84 -3.15 -1.31 6.13
CA LEU A 84 -3.72 -1.99 4.95
C LEU A 84 -5.14 -1.50 4.61
N PRO A 85 -6.15 -1.54 5.52
CA PRO A 85 -7.49 -1.11 5.18
C PRO A 85 -7.57 0.39 4.87
N LEU A 86 -6.80 1.23 5.57
CA LEU A 86 -6.77 2.68 5.33
C LEU A 86 -6.21 3.00 3.94
N LEU A 87 -5.01 2.49 3.64
CA LEU A 87 -4.32 2.71 2.38
C LEU A 87 -5.11 2.14 1.20
N ALA A 88 -5.62 0.91 1.32
CA ALA A 88 -6.42 0.29 0.28
C ALA A 88 -7.73 1.07 0.02
N ASN A 89 -8.40 1.59 1.05
CA ASN A 89 -9.59 2.41 0.87
C ASN A 89 -9.29 3.72 0.13
N ARG A 90 -8.26 4.45 0.56
CA ARG A 90 -7.86 5.73 -0.06
C ARG A 90 -7.41 5.54 -1.52
N LEU A 91 -6.59 4.52 -1.77
CA LEU A 91 -6.20 4.13 -3.12
C LEU A 91 -7.42 3.77 -3.96
N ALA A 92 -8.32 2.93 -3.44
CA ALA A 92 -9.50 2.51 -4.19
C ALA A 92 -10.39 3.68 -4.58
N THR A 93 -10.61 4.65 -3.69
CA THR A 93 -11.36 5.87 -4.03
C THR A 93 -10.74 6.57 -5.24
N ARG A 94 -9.47 6.96 -5.13
CA ARG A 94 -8.83 7.78 -6.18
C ARG A 94 -8.50 7.01 -7.45
N VAL A 95 -8.08 5.75 -7.35
CA VAL A 95 -7.81 4.91 -8.52
C VAL A 95 -9.09 4.58 -9.27
N SER A 96 -10.21 4.33 -8.57
CA SER A 96 -11.51 4.03 -9.22
C SER A 96 -11.97 5.13 -10.16
N GLU A 97 -11.72 6.39 -9.79
CA GLU A 97 -12.02 7.57 -10.62
C GLU A 97 -11.20 7.61 -11.90
N VAL A 98 -9.95 7.13 -11.86
CA VAL A 98 -9.02 7.17 -13.00
C VAL A 98 -9.18 5.97 -13.93
N VAL A 99 -9.42 4.78 -13.38
CA VAL A 99 -9.53 3.55 -14.19
C VAL A 99 -10.97 3.24 -14.61
N GLU A 100 -11.94 4.05 -14.20
CA GLU A 100 -13.37 3.91 -14.50
C GLU A 100 -13.95 2.54 -14.08
N VAL A 101 -13.42 1.96 -13.00
CA VAL A 101 -13.90 0.70 -12.42
C VAL A 101 -14.55 0.98 -11.07
N PRO A 102 -15.73 0.39 -10.77
CA PRO A 102 -16.37 0.59 -9.48
C PRO A 102 -15.43 0.32 -8.30
N GLN A 103 -15.46 1.20 -7.30
CA GLN A 103 -14.62 1.07 -6.11
C GLN A 103 -14.73 -0.31 -5.44
N LEU A 104 -15.94 -0.88 -5.40
CA LEU A 104 -16.21 -2.20 -4.84
C LEU A 104 -15.44 -3.33 -5.54
N LYS A 105 -15.11 -3.18 -6.83
CA LYS A 105 -14.33 -4.15 -7.59
C LYS A 105 -12.82 -3.92 -7.47
N ILE A 106 -12.38 -2.66 -7.46
CA ILE A 106 -10.94 -2.34 -7.43
C ILE A 106 -10.35 -2.43 -6.01
N ARG A 107 -11.16 -2.21 -4.97
CA ARG A 107 -10.70 -2.23 -3.58
C ARG A 107 -10.10 -3.57 -3.16
N PRO A 108 -10.75 -4.74 -3.39
CA PRO A 108 -10.16 -6.04 -3.04
C PRO A 108 -8.82 -6.28 -3.75
N ILE A 109 -8.71 -5.84 -5.00
CA ILE A 109 -7.49 -5.92 -5.80
C ILE A 109 -6.37 -5.09 -5.17
N LEU A 110 -6.66 -3.82 -4.84
CA LEU A 110 -5.69 -2.93 -4.23
C LEU A 110 -5.29 -3.39 -2.82
N SER A 111 -6.23 -3.95 -2.06
CA SER A 111 -5.91 -4.61 -0.78
C SER A 111 -4.90 -5.75 -0.97
N MET A 112 -5.09 -6.59 -2.00
CA MET A 112 -4.17 -7.69 -2.30
C MET A 112 -2.79 -7.17 -2.72
N ILE A 113 -2.73 -6.14 -3.56
CA ILE A 113 -1.47 -5.52 -3.98
C ILE A 113 -0.75 -4.90 -2.78
N VAL A 114 -1.45 -4.16 -1.92
CA VAL A 114 -0.87 -3.59 -0.70
C VAL A 114 -0.35 -4.69 0.23
N TYR A 115 -1.07 -5.80 0.36
CA TYR A 115 -0.60 -6.97 1.11
C TYR A 115 0.72 -7.52 0.53
N TRP A 116 0.79 -7.73 -0.78
CA TRP A 116 2.04 -8.17 -1.43
C TRP A 116 3.18 -7.16 -1.26
N LEU A 117 2.88 -5.85 -1.30
CA LEU A 117 3.89 -4.82 -1.05
C LEU A 117 4.40 -4.86 0.40
N ILE A 118 3.54 -5.14 1.37
CA ILE A 118 3.95 -5.36 2.76
C ILE A 118 4.88 -6.57 2.85
N GLN A 119 4.51 -7.72 2.28
CA GLN A 119 5.37 -8.92 2.29
C GLN A 119 6.72 -8.67 1.61
N ALA A 120 6.72 -7.96 0.48
CA ALA A 120 7.95 -7.57 -0.21
C ALA A 120 8.83 -6.67 0.67
N HIS A 121 8.22 -5.69 1.37
CA HIS A 121 8.92 -4.74 2.23
C HIS A 121 9.50 -5.40 3.49
N THR A 122 8.79 -6.38 4.07
CA THR A 122 9.27 -7.14 5.24
C THR A 122 10.27 -8.24 4.89
N GLY A 123 10.61 -8.42 3.61
CA GLY A 123 11.57 -9.42 3.13
C GLY A 123 10.97 -10.82 2.89
N ASN A 124 9.66 -11.00 3.08
CA ASN A 124 8.92 -12.24 2.84
C ASN A 124 8.62 -12.45 1.35
N THR A 125 9.66 -12.44 0.52
CA THR A 125 9.52 -12.51 -0.94
C THR A 125 9.15 -13.90 -1.46
N ASN A 126 9.36 -14.95 -0.66
CA ASN A 126 9.02 -16.33 -1.00
C ASN A 126 7.49 -16.59 -1.09
N GLU A 127 6.68 -15.71 -0.50
CA GLU A 127 5.21 -15.82 -0.50
C GLU A 127 4.56 -14.96 -1.60
N LEU A 128 5.36 -14.27 -2.41
CA LEU A 128 4.86 -13.42 -3.47
C LEU A 128 4.54 -14.27 -4.71
N PRO A 129 3.35 -14.09 -5.31
CA PRO A 129 3.04 -14.76 -6.56
C PRO A 129 3.98 -14.30 -7.67
N ASN A 130 4.26 -15.18 -8.62
CA ASN A 130 4.95 -14.78 -9.84
C ASN A 130 4.02 -13.95 -10.75
N ARG A 131 4.58 -13.40 -11.84
CA ARG A 131 3.84 -12.52 -12.75
C ARG A 131 2.57 -13.16 -13.31
N ASP A 132 2.63 -14.42 -13.71
CA ASP A 132 1.49 -15.09 -14.35
C ASP A 132 0.42 -15.45 -13.31
N GLU A 133 0.83 -15.89 -12.12
CA GLU A 133 -0.07 -16.08 -10.97
C GLU A 133 -0.78 -14.78 -10.57
N MET A 134 -0.06 -13.65 -10.52
CA MET A 134 -0.68 -12.34 -10.28
C MET A 134 -1.73 -12.03 -11.34
N LEU A 135 -1.40 -12.22 -12.63
CA LEU A 135 -2.33 -11.97 -13.73
C LEU A 135 -3.61 -12.79 -13.58
N ASP A 136 -3.49 -14.07 -13.22
CA ASP A 136 -4.62 -14.98 -13.04
C ASP A 136 -5.50 -14.56 -11.85
N ILE A 137 -4.89 -14.31 -10.68
CA ILE A 137 -5.60 -13.85 -9.48
C ILE A 137 -6.34 -12.54 -9.77
N LEU A 138 -5.65 -11.54 -10.32
CA LEU A 138 -6.21 -10.22 -10.58
C LEU A 138 -7.31 -10.27 -11.65
N SER A 139 -7.12 -11.09 -12.69
CA SER A 139 -8.14 -11.26 -13.73
C SER A 139 -9.37 -11.97 -13.19
N GLY A 140 -9.21 -12.99 -12.33
CA GLY A 140 -10.32 -13.69 -11.66
C GLY A 140 -11.14 -12.76 -10.77
N ILE A 141 -10.49 -11.88 -10.00
CA ILE A 141 -11.19 -10.87 -9.19
C ILE A 141 -11.94 -9.87 -10.07
N LEU A 142 -11.32 -9.38 -11.16
CA LEU A 142 -11.96 -8.41 -12.07
C LEU A 142 -13.21 -8.98 -12.77
N THR A 143 -13.20 -10.27 -13.11
CA THR A 143 -14.31 -10.96 -13.80
C THR A 143 -15.35 -11.55 -12.85
N ASN A 144 -15.19 -11.39 -11.53
CA ASN A 144 -15.98 -12.08 -10.49
C ASN A 144 -15.94 -13.62 -10.61
N GLN A 145 -14.97 -14.18 -11.33
CA GLN A 145 -14.74 -15.61 -11.35
C GLN A 145 -13.85 -15.96 -10.17
N PHE A 146 -14.43 -16.05 -8.97
CA PHE A 146 -13.87 -16.97 -7.99
C PHE A 146 -13.96 -18.35 -8.64
N MET A 147 -12.81 -18.98 -8.89
CA MET A 147 -12.74 -20.32 -9.44
C MET A 147 -13.76 -21.19 -8.70
N SER A 148 -14.74 -21.74 -9.43
CA SER A 148 -15.46 -22.88 -8.90
C SER A 148 -14.40 -23.93 -8.66
N PHE A 149 -14.06 -24.21 -7.41
CA PHE A 149 -13.38 -25.43 -7.03
C PHE A 149 -14.28 -26.56 -7.52
N ARG A 150 -14.04 -27.06 -8.74
CA ARG A 150 -14.56 -28.35 -9.15
C ARG A 150 -13.70 -29.35 -8.40
N GLY A 151 -14.29 -29.91 -7.35
CA GLY A 151 -13.74 -31.08 -6.68
C GLY A 151 -13.39 -32.14 -7.71
N ALA A 152 -12.17 -32.63 -7.62
CA ALA A 152 -11.75 -33.91 -8.16
C ALA A 152 -11.43 -34.81 -6.96
#